data_AF-A0A8H3HJ04-F1
#
_entry.id   AF-A0A8H3HJ04-F1
#
_cell.length_a   1.000
_cell.length_b   1.000
_cell.length_c   1.000
_cell.angle_alpha   90.00
_cell.angle_beta   90.00
_cell.angle_gamma   90.00
#
_symmetry.space_group_name_H-M   'P 1'
#
loop_
_entity.id
_entity.type
_entity.pdbx_description
1 polymer ?
#
loop_
_entity_poly.entity_id
_entity_poly.type
_entity_poly.pdbx_seq_one_letter_code
_entity_poly.pdbx_strand_id
1 'polypeptide(L)'
;MGVRPHGAISLLIPEDHFDYHIKPAMGWTHQSHSCPDPYPTTMYASLSPIRFESMKELSDMLRDLRPAKAGMKGCDDSKLNKYLKEGDLKPERGTFEQTRLLWHILYASRADLLSIYGLPTPPSTLRLIYFSLTLWIDPHTYDISENEEPQALDFGWYEPSTDTTKHYIIEEYAGMSKGSLDKADFAHGESTTIPESKIANTLRTLFTGPYPIVLVTHDWARTSRFLASQGIAANSPTWYSGVGKLLGFERPPVPSGPMAVNRQSSNNDSSNGRRESNGRYADLDDFEHDVKEEDVKPGRVHASSPRGERERDRRSLSPRSRTRPLARQEDRHHKPIFRPDEEEEEGEIVELSPIPDVHVIDIRELFITLAATKRPFVLYPPMANRLGFEVGGWCAGNWARQFSDVLTSLVGGSPIHRRIEEFKKTPGVTPQTRQTGVPTVLEGIAGVENEQLQAAWDDSSDEGDD
;
A
#
# COMPACT_ATOMS: atom_id res chain seq x y z
N MET A 1 -6.04 12.01 9.27
CA MET A 1 -6.41 11.66 7.87
C MET A 1 -6.47 10.15 7.78
N GLY A 2 -7.42 9.58 7.05
CA GLY A 2 -7.51 8.15 6.77
C GLY A 2 -7.34 7.88 5.27
N VAL A 3 -6.63 6.81 4.93
CA VAL A 3 -6.49 6.31 3.55
C VAL A 3 -7.25 5.00 3.42
N ARG A 4 -8.20 4.94 2.49
CA ARG A 4 -8.98 3.73 2.21
C ARG A 4 -8.14 2.70 1.44
N PRO A 5 -8.53 1.42 1.39
CA PRO A 5 -7.81 0.38 0.64
C PRO A 5 -7.59 0.68 -0.86
N HIS A 6 -8.48 1.45 -1.48
CA HIS A 6 -8.35 1.94 -2.86
C HIS A 6 -7.60 3.28 -2.98
N GLY A 7 -6.94 3.73 -1.90
CA GLY A 7 -6.10 4.92 -1.87
C GLY A 7 -6.82 6.25 -1.61
N ALA A 8 -8.16 6.25 -1.53
CA ALA A 8 -8.94 7.47 -1.30
C ALA A 8 -8.70 8.06 0.08
N ILE A 9 -8.68 9.38 0.14
CA ILE A 9 -8.38 10.13 1.35
C ILE A 9 -9.66 10.63 2.00
N SER A 10 -9.73 10.50 3.32
CA SER A 10 -10.80 11.06 4.14
C SER A 10 -10.21 11.88 5.29
N LEU A 11 -10.85 12.99 5.64
CA LEU A 11 -10.58 13.68 6.89
C LEU A 11 -11.30 12.93 8.03
N LEU A 12 -10.59 12.78 9.13
CA LEU A 12 -11.10 12.12 10.32
C LEU A 12 -11.45 13.19 11.33
N ILE A 13 -12.59 13.02 11.99
CA ILE A 13 -13.05 13.87 13.08
C ILE A 13 -13.39 12.96 14.27
N PRO A 14 -13.12 13.37 15.52
CA PRO A 14 -13.58 12.61 16.68
C PRO A 14 -15.11 12.48 16.67
N GLU A 15 -15.61 11.33 17.11
CA GLU A 15 -17.04 11.01 17.10
C GLU A 15 -17.88 12.05 17.85
N ASP A 16 -17.42 12.48 19.03
CA ASP A 16 -18.09 13.52 19.83
C ASP A 16 -18.27 14.84 19.06
N HIS A 17 -17.28 15.23 18.24
CA HIS A 17 -17.38 16.44 17.44
C HIS A 17 -18.30 16.26 16.23
N PHE A 18 -18.34 15.08 15.63
CA PHE A 18 -19.32 14.77 14.59
C PHE A 18 -20.75 14.87 15.15
N ASP A 19 -20.96 14.32 16.34
CA ASP A 19 -22.26 14.28 16.99
C ASP A 19 -22.74 15.65 17.45
N TYR A 20 -21.83 16.47 17.96
CA TYR A 20 -22.17 17.79 18.49
C TYR A 20 -22.25 18.88 17.40
N HIS A 21 -21.41 18.80 16.35
CA HIS A 21 -21.34 19.87 15.35
C HIS A 21 -21.96 19.48 14.00
N ILE A 22 -21.71 18.27 13.51
CA ILE A 22 -22.08 17.88 12.14
C ILE A 22 -23.52 17.36 12.08
N LYS A 23 -23.90 16.40 12.94
CA LYS A 23 -25.27 15.86 12.97
C LYS A 23 -26.34 16.97 13.09
N PRO A 24 -26.21 17.96 13.99
CA PRO A 24 -27.20 19.02 14.12
C PRO A 24 -27.22 19.96 12.91
N ALA A 25 -26.05 20.34 12.38
CA ALA A 25 -25.94 21.21 11.22
C ALA A 25 -26.54 20.59 9.95
N MET A 26 -26.45 19.27 9.82
CA MET A 26 -27.02 18.50 8.71
C MET A 26 -28.53 18.19 8.90
N GLY A 27 -29.13 18.63 10.01
CA GLY A 27 -30.52 18.31 10.34
C GLY A 27 -30.77 16.83 10.61
N TRP A 28 -29.72 16.07 10.94
CA TRP A 28 -29.80 14.65 11.30
C TRP A 28 -30.25 14.50 12.75
N THR A 29 -31.49 14.91 13.03
CA THR A 29 -32.11 14.75 14.34
C THR A 29 -32.93 13.46 14.39
N HIS A 30 -32.33 12.46 15.03
CA HIS A 30 -32.87 11.29 15.71
C HIS A 30 -33.89 10.30 15.10
N GLN A 31 -34.71 10.55 14.07
CA GLN A 31 -35.74 9.54 13.72
C GLN A 31 -36.11 9.29 12.24
N SER A 32 -35.78 10.15 11.27
CA SER A 32 -36.31 9.99 9.89
C SER A 32 -35.27 9.81 8.78
N HIS A 33 -34.01 10.16 9.02
CA HIS A 33 -32.93 9.94 8.06
C HIS A 33 -31.82 9.16 8.79
N SER A 34 -31.51 7.96 8.31
CA SER A 34 -30.32 7.24 8.78
C SER A 34 -29.10 8.09 8.44
N CYS A 35 -28.60 8.85 9.41
CA CYS A 35 -27.25 9.39 9.36
C CYS A 35 -26.34 8.21 9.02
N PRO A 36 -25.58 8.26 7.91
CA PRO A 36 -24.56 7.25 7.70
C PRO A 36 -23.61 7.33 8.90
N ASP A 37 -23.43 6.22 9.60
CA ASP A 37 -22.48 6.18 10.71
C ASP A 37 -21.10 6.55 10.17
N PRO A 38 -20.30 7.31 10.94
CA PRO A 38 -18.94 7.64 10.52
C PRO A 38 -18.15 6.35 10.29
N TYR A 39 -17.33 6.34 9.25
CA TYR A 39 -16.46 5.20 8.97
C TYR A 39 -15.51 4.97 10.16
N PRO A 40 -15.53 3.80 10.80
CA PRO A 40 -14.61 3.53 11.89
C PRO A 40 -13.17 3.48 11.37
N THR A 41 -12.21 3.78 12.25
CA THR A 41 -10.79 3.80 11.92
C THR A 41 -10.29 2.46 11.34
N THR A 42 -10.93 1.36 11.70
CA THR A 42 -10.65 0.00 11.20
C THR A 42 -10.98 -0.22 9.73
N MET A 43 -11.73 0.67 9.08
CA MET A 43 -12.01 0.58 7.64
C MET A 43 -10.93 1.25 6.76
N TYR A 44 -9.96 1.92 7.38
CA TYR A 44 -8.86 2.55 6.66
C TYR A 44 -7.65 1.62 6.58
N ALA A 45 -7.03 1.56 5.40
CA ALA A 45 -5.77 0.86 5.20
C ALA A 45 -4.60 1.57 5.90
N SER A 46 -4.72 2.88 6.13
CA SER A 46 -3.73 3.66 6.88
C SER A 46 -4.37 4.87 7.56
N LEU A 47 -3.79 5.28 8.68
CA LEU A 47 -4.11 6.51 9.38
C LEU A 47 -2.86 7.38 9.42
N SER A 48 -3.06 8.67 9.27
CA SER A 48 -1.95 9.59 9.04
C SER A 48 -2.20 10.94 9.71
N PRO A 49 -1.18 11.49 10.41
CA PRO A 49 -1.27 12.81 10.99
C PRO A 49 -1.35 13.86 9.89
N ILE A 50 -2.33 14.75 10.01
CA ILE A 50 -2.48 15.93 9.17
C ILE A 50 -2.59 17.14 10.08
N ARG A 51 -1.91 18.22 9.70
CA ARG A 51 -1.97 19.52 10.38
C ARG A 51 -2.34 20.57 9.35
N PHE A 52 -3.22 21.47 9.74
CA PHE A 52 -3.53 22.67 9.00
C PHE A 52 -2.90 23.86 9.72
N GLU A 53 -2.13 24.67 9.01
CA GLU A 53 -1.49 25.87 9.54
C GLU A 53 -2.43 27.08 9.50
N SER A 54 -3.45 27.03 8.63
CA SER A 54 -4.44 28.10 8.51
C SER A 54 -5.85 27.58 8.29
N MET A 55 -6.84 28.41 8.64
CA MET A 55 -8.25 28.13 8.34
C MET A 55 -8.51 28.05 6.83
N LYS A 56 -7.77 28.84 6.05
CA LYS A 56 -7.82 28.82 4.59
C LYS A 56 -7.45 27.44 4.05
N GLU A 57 -6.36 26.85 4.56
CA GLU A 57 -5.88 25.54 4.15
C GLU A 57 -6.88 24.42 4.48
N LEU A 58 -7.52 24.47 5.66
CA LEU A 58 -8.60 23.55 6.00
C LEU A 58 -9.80 23.75 5.06
N SER A 59 -10.20 25.00 4.78
CA SER A 59 -11.29 25.31 3.87
C SER A 59 -11.01 24.82 2.45
N ASP A 60 -9.79 24.98 1.96
CA ASP A 60 -9.36 24.50 0.65
C ASP A 60 -9.41 22.97 0.59
N MET A 61 -8.92 22.28 1.63
CA MET A 61 -8.99 20.82 1.73
C MET A 61 -10.44 20.29 1.75
N LEU A 62 -11.33 20.94 2.51
CA LEU A 62 -12.74 20.56 2.57
C LEU A 62 -13.45 20.78 1.22
N ARG A 63 -13.10 21.85 0.49
CA ARG A 63 -13.59 22.10 -0.86
C ARG A 63 -13.11 21.01 -1.82
N ASP A 64 -11.84 20.65 -1.76
CA ASP A 64 -11.24 19.68 -2.69
C ASP A 64 -11.68 18.23 -2.42
N LEU A 65 -12.14 17.92 -1.20
CA LEU A 65 -12.79 16.67 -0.81
C LEU A 65 -14.30 16.66 -1.04
N ARG A 66 -14.89 17.77 -1.47
CA ARG A 66 -16.33 17.82 -1.76
C ARG A 66 -16.60 17.09 -3.09
N PRO A 67 -17.54 16.12 -3.13
CA PRO A 67 -17.99 15.51 -4.38
C PRO A 67 -18.55 16.57 -5.33
N ALA A 68 -18.23 16.46 -6.62
CA ALA A 68 -18.73 17.37 -7.66
C ALA A 68 -20.21 17.11 -7.95
N LYS A 69 -20.65 15.84 -7.95
CA LYS A 69 -22.06 15.45 -8.05
C LYS A 69 -22.49 14.69 -6.80
N ALA A 70 -23.31 15.34 -5.97
CA ALA A 70 -23.93 14.66 -4.83
C ALA A 70 -24.90 13.57 -5.34
N GLY A 71 -24.58 12.29 -5.11
CA GLY A 71 -25.57 11.20 -5.19
C GLY A 71 -25.37 10.11 -6.24
N MET A 72 -24.29 10.08 -7.03
CA MET A 72 -23.94 8.86 -7.78
C MET A 72 -23.31 7.84 -6.83
N LYS A 73 -24.02 6.75 -6.55
CA LYS A 73 -23.58 5.69 -5.63
C LYS A 73 -22.23 5.10 -6.07
N GLY A 74 -21.26 5.08 -5.16
CA GLY A 74 -20.05 4.24 -5.25
C GLY A 74 -18.83 4.87 -5.92
N CYS A 75 -18.84 6.16 -6.25
CA CYS A 75 -17.65 6.86 -6.77
C CYS A 75 -17.50 8.22 -6.09
N ASP A 76 -16.45 8.39 -5.29
CA ASP A 76 -16.02 9.70 -4.79
C ASP A 76 -15.36 10.46 -5.95
N ASP A 77 -16.10 11.39 -6.54
CA ASP A 77 -15.66 12.24 -7.66
C ASP A 77 -15.02 13.55 -7.19
N SER A 78 -14.70 13.67 -5.89
CA SER A 78 -14.00 14.84 -5.36
C SER A 78 -12.64 15.01 -6.06
N LYS A 79 -12.15 16.26 -6.11
CA LYS A 79 -10.91 16.60 -6.83
C LYS A 79 -9.72 15.75 -6.36
N LEU A 80 -9.66 15.42 -5.08
CA LEU A 80 -8.58 14.61 -4.50
C LEU A 80 -8.74 13.09 -4.71
N ASN A 81 -9.96 12.62 -4.95
CA ASN A 81 -10.27 11.18 -5.07
C ASN A 81 -10.78 10.75 -6.45
N LYS A 82 -10.99 11.65 -7.41
CA LYS A 82 -11.61 11.40 -8.73
C LYS A 82 -11.01 10.26 -9.58
N TYR A 83 -9.78 9.84 -9.29
CA TYR A 83 -9.09 8.72 -9.97
C TYR A 83 -8.98 7.44 -9.12
N LEU A 84 -9.71 7.38 -8.01
CA LEU A 84 -9.65 6.31 -7.01
C LEU A 84 -11.02 5.64 -6.99
N LYS A 85 -11.13 4.52 -7.69
CA LYS A 85 -12.38 3.77 -7.83
C LYS A 85 -12.52 2.79 -6.69
N GLU A 86 -13.71 2.72 -6.10
CA GLU A 86 -14.04 1.70 -5.11
C GLU A 86 -13.98 0.32 -5.77
N GLY A 87 -13.22 -0.62 -5.18
CA GLY A 87 -12.94 -1.95 -5.75
C GLY A 87 -11.56 -2.10 -6.36
N ASP A 88 -10.94 -1.02 -6.84
CA ASP A 88 -9.55 -1.04 -7.34
C ASP A 88 -8.59 -0.76 -6.18
N LEU A 89 -8.01 -1.82 -5.61
CA LEU A 89 -7.04 -1.68 -4.52
C LEU A 89 -5.80 -0.91 -4.99
N LYS A 90 -5.41 0.09 -4.20
CA LYS A 90 -4.21 0.93 -4.42
C LYS A 90 -3.43 0.99 -3.11
N PRO A 91 -2.80 -0.13 -2.71
CA PRO A 91 -2.17 -0.26 -1.41
C PRO A 91 -0.98 0.70 -1.23
N GLU A 92 -0.38 1.19 -2.32
CA GLU A 92 0.85 1.98 -2.33
C GLU A 92 0.69 3.27 -1.51
N ARG A 93 -0.45 3.96 -1.64
CA ARG A 93 -0.75 5.14 -0.81
C ARG A 93 -0.91 4.81 0.66
N GLY A 94 -1.52 3.65 0.95
CA GLY A 94 -1.65 3.14 2.32
C GLY A 94 -0.28 2.86 2.92
N THR A 95 0.56 2.11 2.22
CA THR A 95 1.93 1.77 2.62
C THR A 95 2.77 3.02 2.85
N PHE A 96 2.69 4.01 1.96
CA PHE A 96 3.38 5.28 2.14
C PHE A 96 3.00 5.96 3.46
N GLU A 97 1.70 6.08 3.73
CA GLU A 97 1.22 6.72 4.95
C GLU A 97 1.49 5.89 6.22
N GLN A 98 1.51 4.56 6.12
CA GLN A 98 1.93 3.68 7.21
C GLN A 98 3.41 3.93 7.56
N THR A 99 4.29 4.00 6.56
CA THR A 99 5.70 4.31 6.77
C THR A 99 5.91 5.71 7.34
N ARG A 100 5.15 6.69 6.84
CA ARG A 100 5.14 8.05 7.40
C ARG A 100 4.69 8.10 8.85
N LEU A 101 3.62 7.37 9.19
CA LEU A 101 3.14 7.28 10.56
C LEU A 101 4.20 6.66 11.48
N LEU A 102 4.85 5.57 11.05
CA LEU A 102 5.95 4.97 11.79
C LEU A 102 7.10 5.98 11.99
N TRP A 103 7.49 6.71 10.94
CA TRP A 103 8.52 7.74 11.03
C TRP A 103 8.15 8.82 12.06
N HIS A 104 6.91 9.29 12.09
CA HIS A 104 6.48 10.27 13.09
C HIS A 104 6.54 9.73 14.52
N ILE A 105 6.15 8.47 14.72
CA ILE A 105 6.20 7.81 16.03
C ILE A 105 7.66 7.69 16.52
N LEU A 106 8.57 7.25 15.65
CA LEU A 106 9.95 6.95 16.01
C LEU A 106 10.86 8.19 16.07
N TYR A 107 10.73 9.10 15.10
CA TYR A 107 11.71 10.16 14.87
C TYR A 107 11.18 11.58 15.12
N ALA A 108 9.87 11.81 14.99
CA ALA A 108 9.28 13.14 15.22
C ALA A 108 8.76 13.36 16.65
N SER A 109 9.08 12.45 17.58
CA SER A 109 8.60 12.46 18.97
C SER A 109 7.07 12.53 19.10
N ARG A 110 6.34 11.92 18.16
CA ARG A 110 4.87 11.91 18.12
C ARG A 110 4.26 10.61 18.65
N ALA A 111 4.73 10.15 19.82
CA ALA A 111 4.19 8.97 20.49
C ALA A 111 2.71 9.11 20.89
N ASP A 112 2.21 10.36 21.01
CA ASP A 112 0.80 10.69 21.24
C ASP A 112 -0.13 10.11 20.16
N LEU A 113 0.35 9.97 18.92
CA LEU A 113 -0.42 9.46 17.78
C LEU A 113 -0.94 8.04 18.00
N LEU A 114 -0.21 7.22 18.77
CA LEU A 114 -0.65 5.87 19.10
C LEU A 114 -1.98 5.88 19.85
N SER A 115 -2.10 6.77 20.84
CA SER A 115 -3.32 6.93 21.63
C SER A 115 -4.45 7.59 20.82
N ILE A 116 -4.13 8.60 20.02
CA ILE A 116 -5.10 9.34 19.19
C ILE A 116 -5.76 8.42 18.15
N TYR A 117 -4.99 7.49 17.57
CA TYR A 117 -5.48 6.58 16.55
C TYR A 117 -5.85 5.18 17.06
N GLY A 118 -5.67 4.89 18.35
CA GLY A 118 -5.93 3.56 18.91
C GLY A 118 -5.03 2.46 18.32
N LEU A 119 -3.77 2.82 18.05
CA LEU A 119 -2.76 1.95 17.44
C LEU A 119 -1.93 1.24 18.53
N PRO A 120 -1.43 0.01 18.24
CA PRO A 120 -0.51 -0.68 19.13
C PRO A 120 0.83 0.05 19.22
N THR A 121 1.46 0.03 20.38
CA THR A 121 2.82 0.55 20.54
C THR A 121 3.82 -0.39 19.87
N PRO A 122 4.68 0.10 18.95
CA PRO A 122 5.76 -0.70 18.39
C PRO A 122 6.68 -1.24 19.51
N PRO A 123 7.23 -2.45 19.37
CA PRO A 123 8.14 -3.01 20.37
C PRO A 123 9.34 -2.07 20.62
N SER A 124 9.70 -1.84 21.88
CA SER A 124 10.87 -1.01 22.23
C SER A 124 12.20 -1.62 21.75
N THR A 125 12.21 -2.91 21.45
CA THR A 125 13.33 -3.67 20.91
C THR A 125 13.36 -3.71 19.38
N LEU A 126 12.45 -3.01 18.70
CA LEU A 126 12.40 -2.96 17.24
C LEU A 126 13.73 -2.48 16.66
N ARG A 127 14.29 -3.25 15.73
CA ARG A 127 15.53 -2.91 15.04
C ARG A 127 15.22 -2.26 13.70
N LEU A 128 15.82 -1.11 13.41
CA LEU A 128 15.75 -0.47 12.09
C LEU A 128 17.06 -0.73 11.37
N ILE A 129 16.98 -1.40 10.23
CA ILE A 129 18.14 -1.81 9.44
C ILE A 129 17.99 -1.23 8.05
N TYR A 130 18.88 -0.32 7.68
CA TYR A 130 18.99 0.20 6.32
C TYR A 130 19.98 -0.66 5.57
N PHE A 131 19.49 -1.50 4.67
CA PHE A 131 20.30 -2.45 3.94
C PHE A 131 20.47 -2.00 2.50
N SER A 132 21.68 -2.07 1.98
CA SER A 132 21.98 -1.71 0.61
C SER A 132 22.95 -2.72 0.01
N LEU A 133 22.88 -2.86 -1.31
CA LEU A 133 23.77 -3.70 -2.07
C LEU A 133 23.97 -3.08 -3.46
N THR A 134 25.17 -3.22 -4.01
CA THR A 134 25.44 -2.80 -5.38
C THR A 134 25.46 -4.03 -6.27
N LEU A 135 24.55 -4.08 -7.25
CA LEU A 135 24.50 -5.17 -8.23
C LEU A 135 25.27 -4.80 -9.49
N TRP A 136 25.96 -5.78 -10.07
CA TRP A 136 26.38 -5.74 -11.46
C TRP A 136 25.17 -5.91 -12.37
N ILE A 137 24.42 -4.83 -12.60
CA ILE A 137 23.27 -4.81 -13.52
C ILE A 137 23.76 -4.23 -14.84
N ASP A 138 23.42 -4.91 -15.94
CA ASP A 138 23.47 -4.27 -17.25
C ASP A 138 22.43 -3.13 -17.27
N PRO A 139 22.83 -1.86 -17.48
CA PRO A 139 21.88 -0.75 -17.54
C PRO A 139 20.81 -0.92 -18.64
N HIS A 140 20.96 -1.89 -19.54
CA HIS A 140 20.00 -2.24 -20.58
C HIS A 140 18.97 -3.31 -20.19
N THR A 141 19.13 -4.00 -19.05
CA THR A 141 18.18 -5.03 -18.59
C THR A 141 17.14 -4.45 -17.62
N TYR A 142 16.02 -4.01 -18.18
CA TYR A 142 14.93 -3.37 -17.45
C TYR A 142 14.09 -4.35 -16.60
N ASP A 143 13.94 -5.58 -17.07
CA ASP A 143 13.16 -6.61 -16.40
C ASP A 143 14.08 -7.58 -15.65
N ILE A 144 13.70 -7.91 -14.42
CA ILE A 144 14.42 -8.92 -13.64
C ILE A 144 14.11 -10.29 -14.24
N SER A 145 14.97 -10.76 -15.14
CA SER A 145 14.87 -12.11 -15.72
C SER A 145 14.84 -13.15 -14.60
N GLU A 146 13.99 -14.17 -14.69
CA GLU A 146 13.98 -15.28 -13.71
C GLU A 146 15.35 -15.95 -13.56
N ASN A 147 16.17 -15.88 -14.61
CA ASN A 147 17.52 -16.44 -14.65
C ASN A 147 18.62 -15.41 -14.36
N GLU A 148 18.27 -14.20 -13.96
CA GLU A 148 19.28 -13.19 -13.58
C GLU A 148 19.94 -13.60 -12.26
N GLU A 149 21.21 -14.00 -12.32
CA GLU A 149 22.01 -14.22 -11.13
C GLU A 149 22.36 -12.88 -10.49
N PRO A 150 21.98 -12.63 -9.22
CA PRO A 150 22.29 -11.38 -8.55
C PRO A 150 23.80 -11.33 -8.23
N GLN A 151 24.58 -10.80 -9.15
CA GLN A 151 26.00 -10.53 -8.95
C GLN A 151 26.16 -9.25 -8.12
N ALA A 152 26.10 -9.39 -6.79
CA ALA A 152 26.41 -8.29 -5.88
C ALA A 152 27.93 -8.04 -5.87
N LEU A 153 28.35 -6.78 -5.99
CA LEU A 153 29.75 -6.36 -5.91
C LEU A 153 30.15 -6.08 -4.46
N ASP A 154 29.27 -5.35 -3.77
CA ASP A 154 29.37 -5.07 -2.34
C ASP A 154 27.96 -5.01 -1.72
N PHE A 155 27.92 -5.13 -0.39
CA PHE A 155 26.71 -4.94 0.40
C PHE A 155 27.05 -4.32 1.75
N GLY A 156 26.07 -3.68 2.36
CA GLY A 156 26.26 -3.01 3.63
C GLY A 156 24.94 -2.73 4.31
N TRP A 157 25.05 -2.38 5.59
CA TRP A 157 23.89 -1.93 6.33
C TRP A 157 24.25 -0.89 7.38
N TYR A 158 23.24 -0.12 7.76
CA TYR A 158 23.30 0.86 8.82
C TYR A 158 22.18 0.60 9.84
N GLU A 159 22.53 0.58 11.12
CA GLU A 159 21.59 0.41 12.23
C GLU A 159 21.68 1.66 13.14
N PRO A 160 20.70 2.60 13.08
CA PRO A 160 20.78 3.87 13.80
C PRO A 160 20.79 3.73 15.32
N SER A 161 20.16 2.69 15.87
CA SER A 161 20.13 2.45 17.32
C SER A 161 21.52 2.26 17.93
N THR A 162 22.47 1.79 17.12
CA THR A 162 23.88 1.56 17.50
C THR A 162 24.83 2.49 16.77
N ASP A 163 24.32 3.39 15.92
CA ASP A 163 25.07 4.21 14.96
C ASP A 163 26.14 3.42 14.18
N THR A 164 25.87 2.13 13.91
CA THR A 164 26.85 1.23 13.30
C THR A 164 26.57 1.07 11.82
N THR A 165 27.56 1.37 10.98
CA THR A 165 27.53 1.09 9.54
C THR A 165 28.57 0.02 9.21
N LYS A 166 28.15 -1.04 8.53
CA LYS A 166 29.06 -2.09 8.03
C LYS A 166 29.06 -2.11 6.51
N HIS A 167 30.22 -2.39 5.95
CA HIS A 167 30.41 -2.48 4.51
C HIS A 167 31.29 -3.69 4.17
N TYR A 168 30.80 -4.52 3.26
CA TYR A 168 31.45 -5.75 2.83
C TYR A 168 31.68 -5.74 1.33
N ILE A 169 32.95 -5.89 0.93
CA ILE A 169 33.33 -6.05 -0.48
C ILE A 169 33.46 -7.55 -0.75
N ILE A 170 32.86 -8.03 -1.84
CA ILE A 170 32.94 -9.44 -2.20
C ILE A 170 34.24 -9.66 -2.99
N GLU A 171 35.12 -10.51 -2.47
CA GLU A 171 36.48 -10.70 -2.96
C GLU A 171 36.54 -11.06 -4.45
N GLU A 172 35.66 -11.97 -4.87
CA GLU A 172 35.57 -12.51 -6.22
C GLU A 172 35.19 -11.43 -7.26
N TYR A 173 34.48 -10.39 -6.83
CA TYR A 173 34.00 -9.30 -7.68
C TYR A 173 34.74 -7.98 -7.44
N ALA A 174 35.74 -7.95 -6.56
CA ALA A 174 36.44 -6.73 -6.15
C ALA A 174 37.15 -6.00 -7.30
N GLY A 175 37.52 -6.73 -8.36
CA GLY A 175 38.14 -6.20 -9.58
C GLY A 175 37.14 -5.66 -10.62
N MET A 176 35.84 -5.85 -10.42
CA MET A 176 34.81 -5.35 -11.35
C MET A 176 34.54 -3.86 -11.10
N SER A 177 34.38 -3.08 -12.17
CA SER A 177 34.07 -1.64 -12.09
C SER A 177 32.82 -1.30 -12.89
N LYS A 178 31.88 -0.55 -12.30
CA LYS A 178 30.70 -0.07 -13.01
C LYS A 178 31.12 1.08 -13.95
N GLY A 179 31.07 0.86 -15.25
CA GLY A 179 31.45 1.88 -16.23
C GLY A 179 30.65 3.20 -16.17
N SER A 180 29.53 3.25 -15.43
CA SER A 180 28.69 4.44 -15.25
C SER A 180 28.94 5.22 -13.96
N LEU A 181 29.57 4.63 -12.93
CA LEU A 181 29.86 5.27 -11.65
C LEU A 181 31.17 4.71 -11.11
N ASP A 182 32.06 5.59 -10.67
CA ASP A 182 33.28 5.17 -9.98
C ASP A 182 32.95 4.56 -8.62
N LYS A 183 33.79 3.62 -8.19
CA LYS A 183 33.72 3.06 -6.83
C LYS A 183 34.06 4.18 -5.85
N ALA A 184 33.19 4.41 -4.88
CA ALA A 184 33.43 5.39 -3.83
C ALA A 184 34.14 4.75 -2.64
N ASP A 185 34.97 5.53 -1.94
CA ASP A 185 35.54 5.14 -0.66
C ASP A 185 34.43 5.07 0.40
N PHE A 186 34.53 4.07 1.29
CA PHE A 186 33.59 3.95 2.41
C PHE A 186 33.87 5.03 3.47
N ALA A 187 32.92 5.92 3.69
CA ALA A 187 33.10 7.13 4.50
C ALA A 187 32.83 6.92 6.01
N HIS A 188 32.31 5.75 6.40
CA HIS A 188 31.79 5.51 7.76
C HIS A 188 32.53 4.41 8.52
N GLY A 189 33.76 4.09 8.11
CA GLY A 189 34.61 3.10 8.75
C GLY A 189 35.51 2.39 7.76
N GLU A 190 35.85 1.15 8.06
CA GLU A 190 36.66 0.29 7.20
C GLU A 190 35.78 -0.73 6.47
N SER A 191 36.08 -0.94 5.19
CA SER A 191 35.44 -1.98 4.39
C SER A 191 36.06 -3.33 4.72
N THR A 192 35.23 -4.35 4.94
CA THR A 192 35.70 -5.72 5.15
C THR A 192 35.59 -6.50 3.84
N THR A 193 36.70 -6.95 3.28
CA THR A 193 36.67 -7.87 2.13
C THR A 193 36.38 -9.28 2.64
N ILE A 194 35.38 -9.94 2.05
CA ILE A 194 35.02 -11.33 2.39
C ILE A 194 34.86 -12.16 1.11
N PRO A 195 35.22 -13.47 1.15
CA PRO A 195 34.88 -14.38 0.08
C PRO A 195 33.37 -14.65 0.06
N GLU A 196 32.84 -15.00 -1.10
CA GLU A 196 31.42 -15.27 -1.34
C GLU A 196 30.86 -16.31 -0.36
N SER A 197 31.66 -17.33 -0.04
CA SER A 197 31.33 -18.37 0.94
C SER A 197 30.99 -17.87 2.35
N LYS A 198 31.43 -16.66 2.73
CA LYS A 198 31.15 -16.06 4.05
C LYS A 198 29.95 -15.10 4.06
N ILE A 199 29.37 -14.78 2.91
CA ILE A 199 28.23 -13.85 2.81
C ILE A 199 27.03 -14.38 3.61
N ALA A 200 26.64 -15.64 3.38
CA ALA A 200 25.51 -16.26 4.07
C ALA A 200 25.64 -16.19 5.60
N ASN A 201 26.82 -16.50 6.16
CA ASN A 201 27.05 -16.41 7.60
C ASN A 201 26.96 -14.96 8.10
N THR A 202 27.52 -14.02 7.34
CA THR A 202 27.47 -12.59 7.66
C THR A 202 26.02 -12.09 7.71
N LEU A 203 25.20 -12.42 6.70
CA LEU A 203 23.79 -12.04 6.64
C LEU A 203 22.95 -12.75 7.71
N ARG A 204 23.23 -14.02 8.02
CA ARG A 204 22.53 -14.72 9.11
C ARG A 204 22.64 -13.96 10.43
N THR A 205 23.82 -13.41 10.77
CA THR A 205 23.96 -12.62 12.01
C THR A 205 23.09 -11.36 12.04
N LEU A 206 22.68 -10.84 10.88
CA LEU A 206 21.82 -9.68 10.79
C LEU A 206 20.34 -10.05 11.03
N PHE A 207 19.92 -11.19 10.48
CA PHE A 207 18.53 -11.68 10.45
C PHE A 207 18.23 -12.79 11.46
N THR A 208 19.10 -13.04 12.43
CA THR A 208 18.83 -13.90 13.59
C THR A 208 18.64 -13.08 14.85
N GLY A 209 17.75 -13.54 15.72
CA GLY A 209 17.52 -12.93 17.03
C GLY A 209 16.05 -12.72 17.34
N PRO A 210 15.72 -12.40 18.60
CA PRO A 210 14.34 -12.34 19.08
C PRO A 210 13.60 -11.05 18.70
N TYR A 211 14.29 -10.08 18.09
CA TYR A 211 13.78 -8.73 17.94
C TYR A 211 13.28 -8.48 16.51
N PRO A 212 12.06 -7.94 16.34
CA PRO A 212 11.52 -7.65 15.03
C PRO A 212 12.38 -6.60 14.30
N ILE A 213 12.42 -6.71 12.98
CA ILE A 213 13.25 -5.88 12.10
C ILE A 213 12.34 -5.07 11.18
N VAL A 214 12.62 -3.78 11.03
CA VAL A 214 12.19 -2.98 9.87
C VAL A 214 13.38 -2.87 8.94
N LEU A 215 13.31 -3.56 7.81
CA LEU A 215 14.33 -3.58 6.76
C LEU A 215 14.00 -2.50 5.73
N VAL A 216 14.78 -1.42 5.72
CA VAL A 216 14.68 -0.37 4.70
C VAL A 216 15.70 -0.68 3.61
N THR A 217 15.22 -0.90 2.38
CA THR A 217 16.08 -1.22 1.23
C THR A 217 15.60 -0.49 -0.02
N HIS A 218 16.38 -0.59 -1.10
CA HIS A 218 16.02 -0.14 -2.43
C HIS A 218 15.89 -1.35 -3.36
N ASP A 219 14.79 -1.43 -4.11
CA ASP A 219 14.52 -2.54 -5.03
C ASP A 219 14.45 -3.88 -4.28
N TRP A 220 13.34 -4.06 -3.57
CA TRP A 220 13.08 -5.27 -2.79
C TRP A 220 13.07 -6.52 -3.68
N ALA A 221 12.63 -6.43 -4.93
CA ALA A 221 12.58 -7.57 -5.83
C ALA A 221 13.99 -8.14 -6.09
N ARG A 222 15.00 -7.29 -6.31
CA ARG A 222 16.39 -7.73 -6.42
C ARG A 222 17.03 -8.07 -5.08
N THR A 223 16.73 -7.27 -4.04
CA THR A 223 17.25 -7.49 -2.69
C THR A 223 16.84 -8.86 -2.14
N SER A 224 15.56 -9.22 -2.28
CA SER A 224 15.02 -10.50 -1.83
C SER A 224 15.64 -11.69 -2.55
N ARG A 225 15.92 -11.59 -3.86
CA ARG A 225 16.64 -12.62 -4.62
C ARG A 225 18.07 -12.79 -4.14
N PHE A 226 18.78 -11.69 -3.88
CA PHE A 226 20.12 -11.74 -3.28
C PHE A 226 20.09 -12.39 -1.89
N LEU A 227 19.15 -11.99 -1.02
CA LEU A 227 19.01 -12.60 0.30
C LEU A 227 18.68 -14.11 0.20
N ALA A 228 17.79 -14.48 -0.72
CA ALA A 228 17.41 -15.87 -0.96
C ALA A 228 18.58 -16.72 -1.48
N SER A 229 19.44 -16.20 -2.37
CA SER A 229 20.64 -16.92 -2.85
C SER A 229 21.64 -17.19 -1.73
N GLN A 230 21.60 -16.38 -0.66
CA GLN A 230 22.42 -16.55 0.54
C GLN A 230 21.74 -17.40 1.63
N GLY A 231 20.60 -18.02 1.31
CA GLY A 231 19.85 -18.89 2.23
C GLY A 231 19.04 -18.15 3.28
N ILE A 232 18.78 -16.84 3.10
CA ILE A 232 17.83 -16.09 3.93
C ILE A 232 16.43 -16.28 3.34
N ALA A 233 15.52 -16.86 4.12
CA ALA A 233 14.15 -17.18 3.68
C ALA A 233 13.25 -15.92 3.60
N ALA A 234 13.55 -14.99 2.70
CA ALA A 234 12.83 -13.72 2.51
C ALA A 234 11.35 -13.88 2.09
N ASN A 235 10.94 -15.08 1.68
CA ASN A 235 9.57 -15.44 1.32
C ASN A 235 8.84 -16.19 2.46
N SER A 236 9.43 -16.27 3.66
CA SER A 236 8.83 -16.87 4.85
C SER A 236 7.60 -16.07 5.32
N PRO A 237 6.61 -16.69 5.98
CA PRO A 237 5.48 -15.99 6.59
C PRO A 237 5.85 -14.95 7.67
N THR A 238 7.11 -14.94 8.12
CA THR A 238 7.66 -13.92 9.03
C THR A 238 8.12 -12.65 8.30
N TRP A 239 8.02 -12.58 6.97
CA TRP A 239 8.36 -11.41 6.17
C TRP A 239 7.10 -10.72 5.66
N TYR A 240 6.99 -9.42 5.93
CA TYR A 240 5.83 -8.59 5.62
C TYR A 240 6.22 -7.45 4.69
N SER A 241 5.38 -7.18 3.70
CA SER A 241 5.51 -5.97 2.88
C SER A 241 4.95 -4.77 3.64
N GLY A 242 5.77 -3.75 3.81
CA GLY A 242 5.43 -2.55 4.59
C GLY A 242 5.34 -2.81 6.09
N VAL A 243 4.86 -1.79 6.81
CA VAL A 243 4.77 -1.76 8.27
C VAL A 243 3.33 -1.81 8.79
N GLY A 244 2.38 -2.15 7.91
CA GLY A 244 0.95 -2.22 8.23
C GLY A 244 0.66 -3.18 9.39
N LYS A 245 1.25 -4.38 9.36
CA LYS A 245 1.12 -5.36 10.46
C LYS A 245 1.64 -4.83 11.78
N LEU A 246 2.85 -4.25 11.76
CA LEU A 246 3.50 -3.68 12.94
C LEU A 246 2.64 -2.60 13.60
N LEU A 247 1.95 -1.80 12.78
CA LEU A 247 1.04 -0.73 13.23
C LEU A 247 -0.41 -1.21 13.44
N GLY A 248 -0.71 -2.49 13.28
CA GLY A 248 -2.03 -3.06 13.53
C GLY A 248 -3.10 -2.74 12.48
N PHE A 249 -2.71 -2.49 11.22
CA PHE A 249 -3.61 -2.28 10.09
C PHE A 249 -4.09 -3.57 9.42
N GLU A 250 -3.49 -4.73 9.73
CA GLU A 250 -3.93 -6.05 9.24
C GLU A 250 -5.17 -6.62 9.98
N ARG A 251 -5.88 -5.80 10.75
CA ARG A 251 -7.08 -6.29 11.46
C ARG A 251 -8.07 -6.85 10.45
N PRO A 252 -8.63 -8.06 10.68
CA PRO A 252 -9.68 -8.57 9.82
C PRO A 252 -10.81 -7.53 9.75
N PRO A 253 -11.45 -7.35 8.59
CA PRO A 253 -12.57 -6.43 8.48
C PRO A 253 -13.58 -6.79 9.58
N VAL A 254 -13.87 -5.82 10.45
CA VAL A 254 -14.94 -5.98 11.44
C VAL A 254 -16.19 -6.35 10.63
N PRO A 255 -16.92 -7.42 10.99
CA PRO A 255 -18.10 -7.84 10.24
C PRO A 255 -19.01 -6.64 10.07
N SER A 256 -19.34 -6.37 8.80
CA SER A 256 -20.07 -5.22 8.29
C SER A 256 -20.83 -4.43 9.35
N GLY A 257 -20.26 -3.30 9.80
CA GLY A 257 -21.06 -2.19 10.32
C GLY A 257 -22.12 -1.81 9.30
N PRO A 258 -23.29 -1.32 9.74
CA PRO A 258 -24.55 -1.54 9.07
C PRO A 258 -24.46 -1.11 7.61
N MET A 259 -24.59 -2.07 6.69
CA MET A 259 -25.05 -1.74 5.36
C MET A 259 -26.29 -0.88 5.57
N ALA A 260 -26.28 0.36 5.07
CA ALA A 260 -27.46 1.19 5.05
C ALA A 260 -28.55 0.35 4.39
N VAL A 261 -29.42 -0.24 5.23
CA VAL A 261 -30.45 -1.15 4.81
C VAL A 261 -31.35 -0.26 4.00
N ASN A 262 -31.28 -0.43 2.68
CA ASN A 262 -32.20 0.17 1.76
C ASN A 262 -33.54 -0.51 2.07
N ARG A 263 -34.25 0.00 3.10
CA ARG A 263 -35.65 -0.30 3.38
C ARG A 263 -36.39 0.21 2.16
N GLN A 264 -36.47 -0.65 1.14
CA GLN A 264 -37.58 -0.59 0.21
C GLN A 264 -38.82 -0.61 1.08
N SER A 265 -39.49 0.54 1.16
CA SER A 265 -40.82 0.67 1.72
C SER A 265 -41.70 -0.37 1.05
N SER A 266 -41.93 -1.48 1.73
CA SER A 266 -43.11 -2.31 1.55
C SER A 266 -44.29 -1.51 2.10
N ASN A 267 -44.73 -0.48 1.37
CA ASN A 267 -46.05 0.07 1.59
C ASN A 267 -47.04 -0.84 0.88
N ASN A 268 -47.67 -1.68 1.69
CA ASN A 268 -49.04 -2.10 1.48
C ASN A 268 -49.87 -0.90 1.04
N ASP A 269 -50.34 -0.91 -0.20
CA ASP A 269 -51.52 -0.13 -0.57
C ASP A 269 -52.60 -1.12 -1.02
N SER A 270 -53.35 -1.59 -0.01
CA SER A 270 -54.66 -2.18 -0.20
C SER A 270 -55.68 -1.16 0.27
N SER A 271 -56.06 -0.23 -0.61
CA SER A 271 -57.34 0.43 -0.51
C SER A 271 -57.97 0.65 -1.89
N ASN A 272 -59.06 -0.07 -2.10
CA ASN A 272 -60.02 0.10 -3.19
C ASN A 272 -60.54 1.54 -3.25
N GLY A 273 -60.65 2.10 -4.46
CA GLY A 273 -61.37 3.36 -4.64
C GLY A 273 -61.52 3.81 -6.10
N ARG A 274 -62.46 3.19 -6.83
CA ARG A 274 -63.04 3.75 -8.07
C ARG A 274 -63.48 5.21 -7.85
N ARG A 275 -63.04 6.13 -8.72
CA ARG A 275 -63.77 7.29 -9.30
C ARG A 275 -62.77 8.17 -10.06
N GLU A 276 -62.80 8.16 -11.39
CA GLU A 276 -63.59 9.08 -12.23
C GLU A 276 -63.30 10.58 -12.02
N SER A 277 -62.60 11.11 -13.03
CA SER A 277 -62.88 12.36 -13.75
C SER A 277 -62.58 13.73 -13.11
N ASN A 278 -61.86 14.51 -13.94
CA ASN A 278 -61.99 15.95 -14.25
C ASN A 278 -61.03 16.97 -13.63
N GLY A 279 -60.44 17.75 -14.56
CA GLY A 279 -60.07 19.16 -14.39
C GLY A 279 -58.56 19.43 -14.48
N ARG A 280 -57.95 19.54 -15.67
CA ARG A 280 -57.80 20.76 -16.52
C ARG A 280 -57.12 21.97 -15.85
N TYR A 281 -55.96 22.37 -16.40
CA TYR A 281 -55.47 23.72 -16.80
C TYR A 281 -53.98 23.51 -17.18
N ALA A 282 -53.34 23.97 -18.26
CA ALA A 282 -53.58 24.72 -19.51
C ALA A 282 -52.43 24.24 -20.45
N ASP A 283 -52.56 23.94 -21.74
CA ASP A 283 -52.97 24.68 -22.94
C ASP A 283 -52.07 25.86 -23.37
N LEU A 284 -51.66 25.78 -24.66
CA LEU A 284 -51.01 26.76 -25.57
C LEU A 284 -49.46 26.87 -25.49
N ASP A 285 -48.65 26.75 -26.56
CA ASP A 285 -48.79 26.71 -28.05
C ASP A 285 -47.51 26.00 -28.62
N ASP A 286 -47.56 25.12 -29.64
CA ASP A 286 -47.54 25.35 -31.11
C ASP A 286 -46.22 26.02 -31.59
N PHE A 287 -45.40 25.59 -32.58
CA PHE A 287 -45.35 24.69 -33.74
C PHE A 287 -43.85 24.24 -33.84
N GLU A 288 -43.37 23.20 -34.54
CA GLU A 288 -43.40 22.99 -35.99
C GLU A 288 -42.78 21.62 -36.32
N HIS A 289 -43.33 20.96 -37.33
CA HIS A 289 -42.95 19.64 -37.83
C HIS A 289 -41.67 19.67 -38.67
N ASP A 290 -40.86 18.60 -38.59
CA ASP A 290 -40.12 18.15 -39.76
C ASP A 290 -40.09 16.62 -39.84
N VAL A 291 -40.59 16.11 -40.96
CA VAL A 291 -40.78 14.70 -41.29
C VAL A 291 -39.73 14.32 -42.32
N LYS A 292 -38.97 13.25 -42.05
CA LYS A 292 -38.33 12.44 -43.10
C LYS A 292 -38.51 10.95 -42.80
N GLU A 293 -39.49 10.37 -43.48
CA GLU A 293 -39.43 9.01 -44.03
C GLU A 293 -38.26 8.97 -45.05
N GLU A 294 -37.57 7.88 -45.37
CA GLU A 294 -37.97 6.49 -45.58
C GLU A 294 -36.64 5.71 -45.75
N ASP A 295 -36.54 4.46 -45.26
CA ASP A 295 -36.05 3.36 -46.11
C ASP A 295 -36.12 1.98 -45.43
N VAL A 296 -36.38 0.99 -46.27
CA VAL A 296 -37.03 -0.28 -45.96
C VAL A 296 -36.12 -1.47 -46.32
N LYS A 297 -36.22 -2.55 -45.50
CA LYS A 297 -35.99 -4.01 -45.78
C LYS A 297 -34.57 -4.62 -45.59
N PRO A 298 -34.42 -5.96 -45.43
CA PRO A 298 -35.01 -6.83 -44.39
C PRO A 298 -34.12 -8.02 -43.90
N GLY A 299 -34.43 -8.54 -42.70
CA GLY A 299 -34.63 -9.98 -42.44
C GLY A 299 -33.44 -10.91 -42.12
N ARG A 300 -33.53 -11.65 -40.99
CA ARG A 300 -33.60 -13.14 -40.95
C ARG A 300 -33.67 -13.74 -39.52
N VAL A 301 -34.64 -14.66 -39.34
CA VAL A 301 -34.75 -15.88 -38.45
C VAL A 301 -34.59 -15.74 -36.92
N HIS A 302 -35.31 -16.42 -36.01
CA HIS A 302 -35.95 -17.76 -35.92
C HIS A 302 -37.19 -17.70 -34.99
N ALA A 303 -38.36 -18.24 -35.36
CA ALA A 303 -38.84 -19.63 -35.18
C ALA A 303 -39.10 -20.07 -33.71
N SER A 304 -40.36 -19.84 -33.29
CA SER A 304 -41.34 -20.76 -32.66
C SER A 304 -40.92 -21.94 -31.78
N SER A 305 -41.51 -21.93 -30.57
CA SER A 305 -41.87 -22.93 -29.51
C SER A 305 -42.13 -24.41 -29.94
N PRO A 306 -42.41 -25.43 -29.07
CA PRO A 306 -43.05 -25.33 -27.72
C PRO A 306 -42.87 -26.46 -26.65
N ARG A 307 -43.47 -26.19 -25.47
CA ARG A 307 -44.27 -27.08 -24.56
C ARG A 307 -43.64 -28.17 -23.67
N GLY A 308 -44.14 -28.20 -22.42
CA GLY A 308 -44.17 -29.34 -21.48
C GLY A 308 -44.03 -28.87 -20.02
N GLU A 309 -45.06 -28.32 -19.35
CA GLU A 309 -46.06 -28.99 -18.48
C GLU A 309 -45.54 -29.94 -17.36
N ARG A 310 -45.92 -29.58 -16.12
CA ARG A 310 -46.05 -30.38 -14.86
C ARG A 310 -44.74 -30.70 -14.12
N GLU A 311 -44.64 -30.67 -12.78
CA GLU A 311 -45.59 -31.14 -11.76
C GLU A 311 -45.26 -30.61 -10.33
N ARG A 312 -46.17 -30.91 -9.39
CA ARG A 312 -46.30 -30.54 -7.95
C ARG A 312 -45.07 -30.94 -7.09
N ASP A 313 -44.74 -30.29 -5.96
CA ASP A 313 -45.32 -30.50 -4.61
C ASP A 313 -44.79 -29.40 -3.64
N ARG A 314 -45.58 -28.64 -2.90
CA ARG A 314 -46.28 -28.91 -1.61
C ARG A 314 -45.44 -29.48 -0.46
N ARG A 315 -45.17 -28.59 0.52
CA ARG A 315 -45.18 -28.79 2.00
C ARG A 315 -44.08 -29.74 2.53
N SER A 316 -43.48 -29.58 3.71
CA SER A 316 -43.93 -29.04 4.99
C SER A 316 -42.73 -28.81 5.92
N LEU A 317 -42.90 -27.82 6.79
CA LEU A 317 -42.16 -27.55 8.01
C LEU A 317 -42.17 -28.73 9.00
N SER A 318 -41.17 -28.81 9.89
CA SER A 318 -41.28 -28.88 11.37
C SER A 318 -40.05 -29.59 12.03
N PRO A 319 -39.92 -29.67 13.38
CA PRO A 319 -38.85 -28.98 14.11
C PRO A 319 -38.11 -29.87 15.16
N ARG A 320 -37.19 -29.23 15.91
CA ARG A 320 -36.58 -29.61 17.21
C ARG A 320 -37.19 -30.79 17.98
N SER A 321 -36.32 -31.66 18.55
CA SER A 321 -36.20 -31.82 20.03
C SER A 321 -35.18 -32.89 20.48
N ARG A 322 -34.32 -32.46 21.43
CA ARG A 322 -33.72 -33.16 22.59
C ARG A 322 -33.90 -34.69 22.70
N THR A 323 -32.80 -35.40 22.98
CA THR A 323 -32.52 -36.08 24.28
C THR A 323 -31.11 -36.70 24.31
N ARG A 324 -30.40 -36.49 25.43
CA ARG A 324 -29.31 -37.35 25.96
C ARG A 324 -29.99 -38.53 26.69
N PRO A 325 -29.36 -39.71 26.78
CA PRO A 325 -28.68 -40.02 28.04
C PRO A 325 -27.37 -40.82 27.92
N LEU A 326 -26.63 -40.76 29.03
CA LEU A 326 -25.38 -41.46 29.36
C LEU A 326 -25.55 -42.99 29.44
N ALA A 327 -24.51 -43.74 29.03
CA ALA A 327 -24.20 -45.07 29.57
C ALA A 327 -22.70 -45.44 29.40
N ARG A 328 -22.02 -45.55 30.56
CA ARG A 328 -21.00 -46.53 31.01
C ARG A 328 -19.98 -47.18 30.05
N GLN A 329 -18.72 -46.85 30.34
CA GLN A 329 -17.64 -47.69 30.90
C GLN A 329 -17.50 -49.15 30.43
N GLU A 330 -16.46 -49.43 29.64
CA GLU A 330 -15.73 -50.71 29.67
C GLU A 330 -14.22 -50.45 29.71
N ASP A 331 -13.61 -50.95 30.79
CA ASP A 331 -12.19 -51.03 31.03
C ASP A 331 -11.50 -51.94 30.01
N ARG A 332 -10.48 -51.43 29.32
CA ARG A 332 -9.47 -52.26 28.67
C ARG A 332 -8.09 -51.92 29.21
N HIS A 333 -7.65 -52.79 30.11
CA HIS A 333 -6.27 -52.91 30.55
C HIS A 333 -5.35 -53.19 29.34
N HIS A 334 -4.56 -52.19 28.94
CA HIS A 334 -3.38 -52.43 28.11
C HIS A 334 -2.18 -52.70 29.02
N LYS A 335 -1.63 -53.91 28.90
CA LYS A 335 -0.35 -54.31 29.50
C LYS A 335 0.78 -53.49 28.87
N PRO A 336 1.76 -52.98 29.64
CA PRO A 336 2.94 -52.34 29.06
C PRO A 336 3.83 -53.42 28.41
N ILE A 337 4.17 -53.20 27.15
CA ILE A 337 5.18 -53.98 26.43
C ILE A 337 6.54 -53.42 26.85
N PHE A 338 7.32 -54.23 27.55
CA PHE A 338 8.74 -53.98 27.80
C PHE A 338 9.46 -53.81 26.45
N ARG A 339 10.05 -52.64 26.21
CA ARG A 339 11.11 -52.45 25.20
C ARG A 339 12.46 -52.42 25.93
N PRO A 340 13.51 -53.05 25.38
CA PRO A 340 14.85 -52.97 25.95
C PRO A 340 15.41 -51.55 25.78
N ASP A 341 16.20 -51.13 26.76
CA ASP A 341 16.87 -49.84 26.83
C ASP A 341 17.76 -49.62 25.60
N GLU A 342 17.32 -48.76 24.68
CA GLU A 342 18.22 -48.09 23.74
C GLU A 342 18.72 -46.85 24.46
N GLU A 343 20.04 -46.76 24.62
CA GLU A 343 20.73 -45.58 25.14
C GLU A 343 20.31 -44.37 24.29
N GLU A 344 19.43 -43.53 24.86
CA GLU A 344 19.12 -42.21 24.33
C GLU A 344 20.43 -41.41 24.39
N GLU A 345 21.19 -41.38 23.29
CA GLU A 345 22.04 -40.23 23.01
C GLU A 345 21.12 -39.02 23.08
N GLU A 346 21.24 -38.25 24.17
CA GLU A 346 20.65 -36.92 24.31
C GLU A 346 21.16 -36.08 23.14
N GLY A 347 20.41 -36.15 22.03
CA GLY A 347 20.59 -35.26 20.90
C GLY A 347 20.44 -33.86 21.46
N GLU A 348 21.56 -33.14 21.47
CA GLU A 348 21.61 -31.73 21.79
C GLU A 348 20.49 -31.03 21.01
N ILE A 349 19.43 -30.63 21.71
CA ILE A 349 18.35 -29.85 21.11
C ILE A 349 19.02 -28.54 20.73
N VAL A 350 19.45 -28.42 19.46
CA VAL A 350 19.97 -27.18 18.92
C VAL A 350 18.84 -26.17 19.04
N GLU A 351 18.93 -25.32 20.06
CA GLU A 351 18.01 -24.21 20.28
C GLU A 351 18.20 -23.25 19.09
N LEU A 352 17.42 -23.49 18.04
CA LEU A 352 17.43 -22.67 16.84
C LEU A 352 17.12 -21.25 17.28
N SER A 353 18.09 -20.34 17.09
CA SER A 353 17.91 -18.94 17.42
C SER A 353 16.62 -18.43 16.77
N PRO A 354 15.76 -17.72 17.50
CA PRO A 354 14.46 -17.29 16.99
C PRO A 354 14.65 -16.49 15.70
N ILE A 355 13.77 -16.74 14.73
CA ILE A 355 13.69 -15.99 13.48
C ILE A 355 12.78 -14.78 13.75
N PRO A 356 13.28 -13.54 13.57
CA PRO A 356 12.49 -12.34 13.82
C PRO A 356 11.43 -12.13 12.73
N ASP A 357 10.35 -11.45 13.09
CA ASP A 357 9.45 -10.84 12.10
C ASP A 357 10.20 -9.70 11.38
N VAL A 358 10.14 -9.67 10.04
CA VAL A 358 10.80 -8.67 9.20
C VAL A 358 9.76 -7.89 8.40
N HIS A 359 9.75 -6.57 8.57
CA HIS A 359 8.89 -5.63 7.84
C HIS A 359 9.71 -4.87 6.82
N VAL A 360 9.39 -5.02 5.53
CA VAL A 360 10.20 -4.44 4.45
C VAL A 360 9.63 -3.10 4.00
N ILE A 361 10.46 -2.07 3.99
CA ILE A 361 10.19 -0.78 3.37
C ILE A 361 11.09 -0.67 2.13
N ASP A 362 10.49 -0.68 0.94
CA ASP A 362 11.20 -0.36 -0.29
C ASP A 362 11.11 1.13 -0.61
N ILE A 363 12.23 1.84 -0.47
CA ILE A 363 12.29 3.28 -0.73
C ILE A 363 12.04 3.62 -2.22
N ARG A 364 12.28 2.66 -3.13
CA ARG A 364 11.97 2.81 -4.56
C ARG A 364 10.46 2.86 -4.78
N GLU A 365 9.71 1.98 -4.13
CA GLU A 365 8.24 1.97 -4.24
C GLU A 365 7.62 3.22 -3.60
N LEU A 366 8.15 3.67 -2.46
CA LEU A 366 7.75 4.95 -1.86
C LEU A 366 8.00 6.13 -2.81
N PHE A 367 9.15 6.15 -3.48
CA PHE A 367 9.49 7.16 -4.47
C PHE A 367 8.56 7.10 -5.69
N ILE A 368 8.31 5.91 -6.27
CA ILE A 368 7.41 5.74 -7.41
C ILE A 368 6.00 6.23 -7.06
N THR A 369 5.54 5.93 -5.86
CA THR A 369 4.25 6.38 -5.33
C THR A 369 4.15 7.92 -5.29
N LEU A 370 5.22 8.60 -4.90
CA LEU A 370 5.28 10.07 -4.88
C LEU A 370 5.45 10.69 -6.27
N ALA A 371 6.31 10.11 -7.09
CA ALA A 371 6.59 10.59 -8.43
C ALA A 371 5.41 10.34 -9.38
N ALA A 372 4.45 9.50 -8.99
CA ALA A 372 3.34 9.04 -9.83
C ALA A 372 3.81 8.55 -11.21
N THR A 373 5.02 7.97 -11.25
CA THR A 373 5.67 7.55 -12.49
C THR A 373 5.24 6.13 -12.85
N LYS A 374 4.99 5.89 -14.14
CA LYS A 374 4.78 4.53 -14.67
C LYS A 374 6.09 3.81 -14.98
N ARG A 375 7.24 4.42 -14.65
CA ARG A 375 8.55 3.84 -14.99
C ARG A 375 8.77 2.57 -14.17
N PRO A 376 8.99 1.42 -14.82
CA PRO A 376 9.17 0.14 -14.14
C PRO A 376 10.52 0.06 -13.43
N PHE A 377 11.46 0.97 -13.69
CA PHE A 377 12.81 0.89 -13.16
C PHE A 377 13.34 2.27 -12.77
N VAL A 378 13.85 2.36 -11.55
CA VAL A 378 14.46 3.56 -10.98
C VAL A 378 15.70 3.09 -10.23
N LEU A 379 16.88 3.48 -10.70
CA LEU A 379 18.14 3.21 -10.01
C LEU A 379 18.27 4.11 -8.78
N TYR A 380 19.01 3.64 -7.78
CA TYR A 380 19.24 4.42 -6.56
C TYR A 380 19.88 5.80 -6.82
N PRO A 381 20.98 5.94 -7.60
CA PRO A 381 21.62 7.25 -7.75
C PRO A 381 20.72 8.31 -8.42
N PRO A 382 20.03 8.04 -9.54
CA PRO A 382 19.05 8.98 -10.09
C PRO A 382 17.90 9.31 -9.12
N MET A 383 17.40 8.33 -8.36
CA MET A 383 16.37 8.55 -7.35
C MET A 383 16.85 9.50 -6.23
N ALA A 384 18.03 9.25 -5.68
CA ALA A 384 18.63 10.05 -4.63
C ALA A 384 18.89 11.49 -5.12
N ASN A 385 19.46 11.65 -6.32
CA ASN A 385 19.67 12.96 -6.95
C ASN A 385 18.34 13.71 -7.13
N ARG A 386 17.25 13.03 -7.53
CA ARG A 386 15.92 13.64 -7.64
C ARG A 386 15.38 14.18 -6.33
N LEU A 387 15.73 13.51 -5.24
CA LEU A 387 15.36 13.88 -3.86
C LEU A 387 16.31 14.91 -3.24
N GLY A 388 17.31 15.37 -3.99
CA GLY A 388 18.25 16.40 -3.57
C GLY A 388 19.52 15.87 -2.90
N PHE A 389 19.80 14.57 -3.02
CA PHE A 389 20.97 13.93 -2.42
C PHE A 389 22.03 13.65 -3.48
N GLU A 390 23.25 14.12 -3.27
CA GLU A 390 24.38 13.78 -4.12
C GLU A 390 24.85 12.34 -3.86
N VAL A 391 25.15 11.61 -4.95
CA VAL A 391 25.74 10.27 -4.90
C VAL A 391 27.12 10.29 -5.53
N GLY A 392 28.16 10.29 -4.69
CA GLY A 392 29.56 10.42 -5.11
C GLY A 392 30.21 9.18 -5.74
N GLY A 393 29.43 8.14 -6.02
CA GLY A 393 29.91 6.85 -6.54
C GLY A 393 29.12 5.67 -5.96
N TRP A 394 29.50 4.45 -6.34
CA TRP A 394 28.90 3.25 -5.73
C TRP A 394 29.71 2.77 -4.54
N CYS A 395 29.01 2.60 -3.41
CA CYS A 395 29.46 1.95 -2.19
C CYS A 395 28.21 1.62 -1.37
N ALA A 396 27.86 0.34 -1.22
CA ALA A 396 26.66 -0.05 -0.49
C ALA A 396 26.65 0.45 0.96
N GLY A 397 27.82 0.56 1.61
CA GLY A 397 27.92 1.08 2.98
C GLY A 397 27.49 2.55 3.09
N ASN A 398 27.93 3.40 2.16
CA ASN A 398 27.54 4.81 2.12
C ASN A 398 26.04 4.95 1.77
N TRP A 399 25.56 4.17 0.80
CA TRP A 399 24.15 4.18 0.41
C TRP A 399 23.23 3.73 1.54
N ALA A 400 23.60 2.67 2.28
CA ALA A 400 22.85 2.22 3.46
C ALA A 400 22.66 3.34 4.49
N ARG A 401 23.69 4.16 4.73
CA ARG A 401 23.57 5.32 5.63
C ARG A 401 22.66 6.40 5.04
N GLN A 402 22.86 6.74 3.76
CA GLN A 402 22.06 7.73 3.04
C GLN A 402 20.58 7.32 2.90
N PHE A 403 20.24 6.02 2.95
CA PHE A 403 18.84 5.57 2.96
C PHE A 403 18.05 6.11 4.17
N SER A 404 18.71 6.41 5.30
CA SER A 404 18.05 7.03 6.46
C SER A 404 17.58 8.44 6.16
N ASP A 405 18.42 9.24 5.51
CA ASP A 405 18.10 10.60 5.09
C ASP A 405 17.07 10.59 3.95
N VAL A 406 17.23 9.69 2.99
CA VAL A 406 16.29 9.50 1.87
C VAL A 406 14.91 9.12 2.39
N LEU A 407 14.81 8.15 3.31
CA LEU A 407 13.53 7.76 3.92
C LEU A 407 12.89 8.98 4.62
N THR A 408 13.68 9.72 5.40
CA THR A 408 13.21 10.93 6.07
C THR A 408 12.72 12.00 5.09
N SER A 409 13.41 12.20 3.96
CA SER A 409 12.98 13.11 2.90
C SER A 409 11.69 12.65 2.21
N LEU A 410 11.52 11.34 2.00
CA LEU A 410 10.32 10.77 1.39
C LEU A 410 9.10 10.96 2.30
N VAL A 411 9.19 10.52 3.56
CA VAL A 411 8.01 10.37 4.42
C VAL A 411 7.92 11.36 5.59
N GLY A 412 8.96 12.12 5.90
CA GLY A 412 8.97 13.02 7.07
C GLY A 412 8.16 14.31 6.93
N GLY A 413 7.71 14.63 5.71
CA GLY A 413 7.01 15.86 5.39
C GLY A 413 5.48 15.78 5.47
N SER A 414 4.84 16.53 4.57
CA SER A 414 3.39 16.57 4.41
C SER A 414 2.79 15.20 4.06
N PRO A 415 1.48 14.97 4.32
CA PRO A 415 0.80 13.77 3.84
C PRO A 415 0.86 13.65 2.31
N ILE A 416 0.73 12.42 1.82
CA ILE A 416 0.97 12.00 0.43
C ILE A 416 0.34 12.91 -0.62
N HIS A 417 -0.92 13.32 -0.44
CA HIS A 417 -1.63 14.16 -1.41
C HIS A 417 -0.98 15.52 -1.63
N ARG A 418 -0.43 16.13 -0.57
CA ARG A 418 0.35 17.37 -0.68
C ARG A 418 1.77 17.08 -1.10
N ARG A 419 2.34 15.99 -0.59
CA ARG A 419 3.72 15.62 -0.88
C ARG A 419 3.95 15.39 -2.37
N ILE A 420 3.00 14.79 -3.08
CA ILE A 420 3.03 14.65 -4.54
C ILE A 420 3.17 16.03 -5.22
N GLU A 421 2.36 17.01 -4.81
CA GLU A 421 2.38 18.36 -5.39
C GLU A 421 3.65 19.16 -5.01
N GLU A 422 4.14 19.01 -3.78
CA GLU A 422 5.43 19.57 -3.34
C GLU A 422 6.59 18.96 -4.15
N PHE A 423 6.57 17.64 -4.33
CA PHE A 423 7.60 16.90 -5.03
C PHE A 423 7.69 17.30 -6.50
N LYS A 424 6.56 17.51 -7.18
CA LYS A 424 6.50 18.07 -8.55
C LYS A 424 7.20 19.43 -8.67
N LYS A 425 7.12 20.27 -7.63
CA LYS A 425 7.70 21.63 -7.62
C LYS A 425 9.16 21.68 -7.18
N THR A 426 9.66 20.63 -6.53
CA THR A 426 11.01 20.60 -5.98
C THR A 426 11.99 20.10 -7.05
N PRO A 427 12.92 20.92 -7.56
CA PRO A 427 13.92 20.45 -8.51
C PRO A 427 14.90 19.46 -7.84
N GLY A 428 15.37 18.47 -8.59
CA GLY A 428 16.45 17.57 -8.14
C GLY A 428 17.82 18.23 -8.20
N VAL A 429 18.84 17.53 -7.71
CA VAL A 429 20.24 17.94 -7.88
C VAL A 429 20.77 17.39 -9.21
N THR A 430 21.47 18.24 -9.96
CA THR A 430 22.15 17.83 -11.20
C THR A 430 23.34 16.94 -10.86
N PRO A 431 23.49 15.76 -11.50
CA PRO A 431 24.67 14.92 -11.28
C PRO A 431 25.94 15.71 -11.56
N GLN A 432 26.96 15.60 -10.70
CA GLN A 432 28.28 16.14 -11.04
C GLN A 432 28.80 15.40 -12.28
N THR A 433 28.84 16.11 -13.41
CA THR A 433 29.21 15.56 -14.71
C THR A 433 30.69 15.15 -14.69
N ARG A 434 31.00 13.87 -14.95
CA ARG A 434 32.28 13.47 -15.53
C ARG A 434 32.04 12.69 -16.82
N GLN A 435 32.59 13.24 -17.89
CA GLN A 435 32.51 12.72 -19.26
C GLN A 435 33.22 11.37 -19.37
N THR A 436 32.45 10.30 -19.60
CA THR A 436 32.85 9.19 -20.48
C THR A 436 31.59 8.57 -21.04
N GLY A 437 31.47 8.58 -22.37
CA GLY A 437 30.25 8.33 -23.14
C GLY A 437 29.45 7.07 -22.75
N VAL A 438 28.38 7.27 -22.00
CA VAL A 438 27.24 6.35 -21.87
C VAL A 438 25.97 7.10 -22.30
N PRO A 439 25.04 6.47 -23.06
CA PRO A 439 24.01 7.19 -23.79
C PRO A 439 22.93 7.82 -22.91
N THR A 440 22.40 8.92 -23.44
CA THR A 440 21.29 9.79 -23.00
C THR A 440 19.98 9.03 -22.80
N VAL A 441 19.87 8.16 -21.79
CA VAL A 441 18.59 7.52 -21.39
C VAL A 441 18.26 7.75 -19.90
N LEU A 442 19.21 8.27 -19.11
CA LEU A 442 19.01 8.53 -17.68
C LEU A 442 18.81 10.02 -17.31
N GLU A 443 18.80 10.93 -18.29
CA GLU A 443 18.59 12.38 -18.07
C GLU A 443 17.13 12.81 -17.84
N GLY A 444 16.19 11.87 -17.67
CA GLY A 444 14.78 12.21 -17.44
C GLY A 444 14.44 12.72 -16.02
N ILE A 445 15.42 13.06 -15.19
CA ILE A 445 15.23 13.34 -13.76
C ILE A 445 15.94 14.63 -13.29
N ALA A 446 17.00 15.07 -13.98
CA ALA A 446 17.65 16.35 -13.72
C ALA A 446 17.35 17.27 -14.90
N GLY A 447 16.75 18.43 -14.61
CA GLY A 447 16.22 19.34 -15.63
C GLY A 447 17.21 19.65 -16.75
N VAL A 448 16.80 19.34 -17.97
CA VAL A 448 17.27 19.98 -19.20
C VAL A 448 16.02 20.23 -20.03
N GLU A 449 15.77 21.50 -20.35
CA GLU A 449 14.69 21.90 -21.24
C GLU A 449 14.89 21.28 -22.63
N ASN A 450 13.86 20.60 -23.14
CA ASN A 450 13.38 20.74 -24.51
C ASN A 450 12.18 19.79 -24.75
N GLU A 451 10.99 20.38 -24.81
CA GLU A 451 9.77 19.99 -25.58
C GLU A 451 9.21 18.56 -25.50
N GLN A 452 9.81 17.61 -24.79
CA GLN A 452 9.28 16.24 -24.62
C GLN A 452 8.72 15.95 -23.22
N LEU A 453 8.86 16.90 -22.28
CA LEU A 453 8.22 16.81 -20.95
C LEU A 453 6.70 16.93 -21.00
N GLN A 454 6.15 17.51 -22.06
CA GLN A 454 4.70 17.69 -22.22
C GLN A 454 3.97 16.36 -22.47
N ALA A 455 4.63 15.35 -23.03
CA ALA A 455 3.99 14.07 -23.34
C ALA A 455 4.03 13.02 -22.21
N ALA A 456 4.83 13.23 -21.15
CA ALA A 456 4.98 12.26 -20.05
C ALA A 456 4.38 12.73 -18.71
N TRP A 457 3.92 13.99 -18.63
CA TRP A 457 3.41 14.62 -17.42
C TRP A 457 2.02 15.27 -17.60
N ASP A 458 1.48 15.37 -18.83
CA ASP A 458 0.08 15.73 -19.06
C ASP A 458 -0.82 14.50 -18.84
N ASP A 459 -1.44 14.46 -17.67
CA ASP A 459 -2.71 13.78 -17.48
C ASP A 459 -3.76 14.66 -18.17
N SER A 460 -4.20 14.24 -19.36
CA SER A 460 -5.32 14.79 -20.13
C SER A 460 -6.33 15.57 -19.26
N SER A 461 -6.16 16.88 -19.23
CA SER A 461 -7.24 17.83 -19.08
C SER A 461 -7.58 18.33 -20.47
N ASP A 462 -8.44 17.59 -21.18
CA ASP A 462 -9.25 18.22 -22.21
C ASP A 462 -10.23 19.16 -21.49
N GLU A 463 -9.75 20.37 -21.18
CA GLU A 463 -10.58 21.56 -21.22
C GLU A 463 -10.67 21.96 -22.69
N GLY A 464 -11.64 21.37 -23.39
CA GLY A 464 -12.15 21.92 -24.64
C GLY A 464 -13.18 22.98 -24.30
N ASP A 465 -12.74 24.24 -24.29
CA ASP A 465 -13.62 25.37 -24.60
C ASP A 465 -14.00 25.27 -26.08
N ASP A 466 -15.28 25.01 -26.35
CA ASP A 466 -16.05 25.48 -27.51
C ASP A 466 -17.53 25.60 -27.11
#